data_AF-A0AAJ2M9J4-F1
#
_entry.id   AF-A0AAJ2M9J4-F1
#
_cell.length_a   1.000
_cell.length_b   1.000
_cell.length_c   1.000
_cell.angle_alpha   90.00
_cell.angle_beta   90.00
_cell.angle_gamma   90.00
#
_symmetry.space_group_name_H-M   'P 1'
#
loop_
_entity.id
_entity.type
_entity.pdbx_description
1 polymer ?
#
loop_
_entity_poly.entity_id
_entity_poly.type
_entity_poly.pdbx_seq_one_letter_code
_entity_poly.pdbx_strand_id
1 'polypeptide(L)'
;MQLIQFNLDYLDKTLSDQQRIEYKQIIDYEIVKESICSLIFKLSRQTKLAAPEQQDVLQKNINKLIYIRDHLQIHDRASIQKIMAEIKSYQ
;
A
#
# COMPACT_ATOMS: atom_id res chain seq x y z
N MET A 1 -26.68 -16.23 15.82
CA MET A 1 -25.62 -15.41 15.18
C MET A 1 -25.10 -14.46 16.24
N GLN A 2 -23.96 -14.77 16.87
CA GLN A 2 -23.40 -13.92 17.93
C GLN A 2 -22.67 -12.75 17.27
N LEU A 3 -23.08 -11.53 17.60
CA LEU A 3 -22.39 -10.31 17.21
C LEU A 3 -21.09 -10.25 18.02
N ILE A 4 -19.95 -10.25 17.33
CA ILE A 4 -18.66 -10.02 17.97
C ILE A 4 -18.68 -8.58 18.52
N GLN A 5 -18.66 -8.43 19.84
CA GLN A 5 -18.47 -7.14 20.49
C GLN A 5 -16.97 -6.86 20.59
N PHE A 6 -16.50 -5.87 19.84
CA PHE A 6 -15.16 -5.32 20.02
C PHE A 6 -15.20 -4.33 21.19
N ASN A 7 -14.45 -4.61 22.25
CA ASN A 7 -14.21 -3.62 23.29
C ASN A 7 -13.08 -2.68 22.81
N LEU A 8 -13.44 -1.42 22.55
CA LEU A 8 -12.53 -0.41 22.01
C LEU A 8 -11.84 0.41 23.12
N ASP A 9 -12.18 0.20 24.40
CA ASP A 9 -11.66 0.96 25.54
C ASP A 9 -10.14 0.78 25.72
N TYR A 10 -9.58 -0.29 25.14
CA TYR A 10 -8.14 -0.57 25.12
C TYR A 10 -7.37 0.18 24.02
N LEU A 11 -8.06 0.71 23.00
CA LEU A 11 -7.45 1.52 21.94
C LEU A 11 -7.16 2.94 22.40
N ASP A 12 -7.79 3.39 23.49
CA ASP A 12 -7.68 4.75 24.02
C ASP A 12 -6.43 4.97 24.88
N LYS A 13 -5.69 3.92 25.25
CA LYS A 13 -4.50 4.05 26.09
C LYS A 13 -3.22 3.88 25.28
N THR A 14 -2.47 4.99 25.27
CA THR A 14 -1.09 5.19 24.79
C THR A 14 -0.90 5.41 23.28
N LEU A 15 -1.43 6.53 22.78
CA LEU A 15 -0.64 7.36 21.85
C LEU A 15 0.54 7.97 22.63
N SER A 16 1.49 7.11 23.00
CA SER A 16 2.76 7.49 23.60
C SER A 16 3.66 8.06 22.50
N ASP A 17 3.70 9.39 22.38
CA ASP A 17 4.88 10.18 22.00
C ASP A 17 5.68 9.89 20.71
N GLN A 18 5.09 9.41 19.60
CA GLN A 18 5.85 9.32 18.34
C GLN A 18 5.09 9.88 17.12
N GLN A 19 5.34 11.18 16.89
CA GLN A 19 4.96 12.02 15.75
C GLN A 19 3.46 12.32 15.59
N ARG A 20 3.13 13.62 15.59
CA ARG A 20 1.80 14.13 15.21
C ARG A 20 1.56 13.84 13.72
N ILE A 21 0.86 12.75 13.43
CA ILE A 21 0.41 12.42 12.08
C ILE A 21 -0.85 13.25 11.77
N GLU A 22 -0.83 13.95 10.65
CA GLU A 22 -2.00 14.71 10.20
C GLU A 22 -2.97 13.78 9.47
N TYR A 23 -4.28 14.06 9.56
CA TYR A 23 -5.29 13.29 8.84
C TYR A 23 -4.99 13.18 7.33
N LYS A 24 -4.50 14.25 6.71
CA LYS A 24 -4.08 14.23 5.30
C LYS A 24 -2.99 13.19 5.03
N GLN A 25 -2.06 12.98 5.96
CA GLN A 25 -0.98 12.00 5.81
C GLN A 25 -1.50 10.57 5.88
N ILE A 26 -2.51 10.33 6.71
CA ILE A 26 -3.25 9.05 6.74
C ILE A 26 -3.91 8.82 5.38
N ILE A 27 -4.64 9.81 4.87
CA ILE A 27 -5.31 9.70 3.57
C ILE A 27 -4.32 9.46 2.43
N ASP A 28 -3.26 10.24 2.33
CA ASP A 28 -2.24 10.10 1.29
C ASP A 28 -1.57 8.71 1.36
N TYR A 29 -1.28 8.22 2.57
CA TYR A 29 -0.71 6.89 2.79
C TYR A 29 -1.65 5.76 2.34
N GLU A 30 -2.91 5.80 2.74
CA GLU A 30 -3.90 4.78 2.37
C GLU A 30 -4.17 4.78 0.87
N ILE A 31 -4.28 5.97 0.24
CA ILE A 31 -4.40 6.09 -1.23
C ILE A 31 -3.22 5.42 -1.94
N VAL A 32 -1.99 5.65 -1.46
CA VAL A 32 -0.80 5.02 -2.06
C VAL A 32 -0.82 3.51 -1.90
N LYS A 33 -1.19 2.98 -0.73
CA LYS A 33 -1.29 1.52 -0.52
C LYS A 33 -2.32 0.88 -1.45
N GLU A 34 -3.51 1.47 -1.55
CA GLU A 34 -4.55 0.98 -2.47
C GLU A 34 -4.12 1.07 -3.94
N SER A 35 -3.38 2.12 -4.30
CA SER A 35 -2.83 2.28 -5.65
C SER A 35 -1.81 1.20 -5.98
N ILE A 36 -0.92 0.84 -5.03
CA ILE A 36 0.03 -0.27 -5.18
C ILE A 36 -0.73 -1.60 -5.36
N CYS A 37 -1.75 -1.86 -4.52
CA CYS A 37 -2.57 -3.06 -4.63
C CYS A 37 -3.26 -3.18 -6.00
N SER A 38 -3.82 -2.07 -6.49
CA SER A 38 -4.46 -1.99 -7.81
C SER A 38 -3.47 -2.29 -8.94
N LEU A 39 -2.24 -1.78 -8.85
CA LEU A 39 -1.19 -2.04 -9.84
C LEU A 39 -0.73 -3.49 -9.81
N ILE A 40 -0.52 -4.07 -8.62
CA ILE A 40 -0.21 -5.51 -8.45
C ILE A 40 -1.29 -6.36 -9.14
N PHE A 41 -2.57 -6.04 -8.92
CA PHE A 41 -3.68 -6.76 -9.53
C PHE A 41 -3.64 -6.67 -11.07
N LYS A 42 -3.42 -5.46 -11.61
CA LYS A 42 -3.28 -5.23 -13.07
C LYS A 42 -2.13 -6.04 -13.66
N LEU A 43 -0.94 -5.98 -13.06
CA LEU A 43 0.24 -6.73 -13.53
C LEU A 43 0.05 -8.24 -13.41
N SER A 44 -0.62 -8.72 -12.35
CA SER A 44 -0.92 -10.14 -12.18
C SER A 44 -1.82 -10.67 -13.30
N ARG A 45 -2.79 -9.88 -13.76
CA ARG A 45 -3.62 -10.23 -14.93
C ARG A 45 -2.81 -10.25 -16.22
N GLN A 46 -1.91 -9.29 -16.42
CA GLN A 46 -1.03 -9.23 -17.59
C GLN A 46 -0.07 -10.42 -17.63
N THR A 47 0.47 -10.82 -16.48
CA THR A 47 1.40 -11.96 -16.36
C THR A 47 0.77 -13.25 -16.89
N LYS A 48 -0.52 -13.48 -16.63
CA LYS A 48 -1.26 -14.66 -17.15
C LYS A 48 -1.38 -14.71 -18.67
N LEU A 49 -1.26 -13.56 -19.34
CA LEU A 49 -1.44 -13.41 -20.79
C LEU A 49 -0.11 -13.17 -21.52
N ALA A 50 0.98 -12.95 -20.80
CA ALA A 50 2.27 -12.56 -21.35
C ALA A 50 3.08 -13.78 -21.82
N ALA A 51 3.98 -13.56 -22.78
CA ALA A 51 4.96 -14.55 -23.19
C ALA A 51 5.94 -14.88 -22.05
N PRO A 52 6.58 -16.07 -22.02
CA PRO A 52 7.44 -16.49 -20.91
C PRO A 52 8.52 -15.46 -20.52
N GLU A 53 9.18 -14.84 -21.51
CA GLU A 53 10.22 -13.83 -21.29
C GLU A 53 9.70 -12.56 -20.60
N GLN A 54 8.43 -12.23 -20.83
CA GLN A 54 7.76 -11.07 -20.23
C GLN A 54 7.18 -11.41 -18.84
N GLN A 55 6.84 -12.68 -18.59
CA GLN A 55 6.34 -13.14 -17.29
C GLN A 55 7.35 -12.91 -16.18
N ASP A 56 8.63 -13.22 -16.41
CA ASP A 56 9.69 -13.01 -15.42
C ASP A 56 9.85 -11.53 -15.05
N VAL A 57 9.74 -10.64 -16.04
CA VAL A 57 9.82 -9.19 -15.82
C VAL A 57 8.62 -8.68 -15.02
N LEU A 58 7.41 -9.11 -15.40
CA LEU A 58 6.18 -8.73 -14.69
C LEU A 58 6.18 -9.27 -13.25
N GLN A 59 6.62 -10.51 -13.04
CA GLN A 59 6.71 -11.11 -11.71
C GLN A 59 7.73 -10.40 -10.82
N LYS A 60 8.89 -10.02 -11.37
CA LYS A 60 9.88 -9.18 -10.65
C LYS A 60 9.29 -7.85 -10.22
N ASN A 61 8.50 -7.21 -11.08
CA ASN A 61 7.83 -5.95 -10.75
C ASN A 61 6.75 -6.13 -9.67
N ILE A 62 5.95 -7.19 -9.76
CA ILE A 62 4.96 -7.55 -8.72
C ILE A 62 5.65 -7.74 -7.37
N ASN A 63 6.75 -8.50 -7.31
CA ASN A 63 7.47 -8.75 -6.06
C ASN A 63 8.02 -7.44 -5.45
N LYS A 64 8.53 -6.52 -6.27
CA LYS A 64 8.96 -5.19 -5.82
C LYS A 64 7.80 -4.39 -5.23
N LEU A 65 6.65 -4.38 -5.90
CA LEU A 65 5.45 -3.67 -5.41
C LEU A 65 4.93 -4.25 -4.09
N ILE A 66 4.92 -5.58 -3.96
CA ILE A 66 4.58 -6.27 -2.70
C ILE A 66 5.54 -5.82 -1.59
N TYR A 67 6.85 -5.85 -1.85
CA TYR A 67 7.85 -5.40 -0.89
C TYR A 67 7.61 -3.95 -0.44
N ILE A 68 7.38 -3.03 -1.39
CA ILE A 68 7.09 -1.63 -1.09
C ILE A 68 5.84 -1.52 -0.22
N ARG A 69 4.73 -2.18 -0.58
CA ARG A 69 3.47 -2.14 0.20
C ARG A 69 3.67 -2.62 1.64
N ASP A 70 4.43 -3.70 1.82
CA ASP A 70 4.59 -4.35 3.12
C ASP A 70 5.52 -3.57 4.05
N HIS A 71 6.41 -2.74 3.49
CA HIS A 71 7.40 -1.97 4.26
C HIS A 71 7.12 -0.46 4.33
N LEU A 72 6.23 0.07 3.48
CA LEU A 72 5.89 1.50 3.48
C LEU A 72 5.29 1.89 4.82
N GLN A 73 5.91 2.87 5.49
CA GLN A 73 5.39 3.44 6.72
C GLN A 73 4.71 4.78 6.45
N ILE A 74 3.68 5.11 7.24
CA ILE A 74 2.99 6.40 7.17
C ILE A 74 3.93 7.60 7.42
N HIS A 75 5.04 7.38 8.10
CA HIS A 75 6.05 8.39 8.37
C HIS A 75 6.98 8.66 7.16
N ASP A 76 7.02 7.77 6.16
CA ASP A 76 7.87 7.88 4.97
C ASP A 76 7.27 8.82 3.91
N ARG A 77 6.99 10.06 4.31
CA ARG A 77 6.25 11.05 3.48
C ARG A 77 6.87 11.27 2.10
N ALA A 78 8.20 11.30 2.01
CA ALA A 78 8.91 11.46 0.74
C ALA A 78 8.65 10.27 -0.20
N SER A 79 8.66 9.05 0.34
CA SER A 79 8.35 7.83 -0.40
C SER A 79 6.89 7.82 -0.85
N ILE A 80 5.95 8.17 0.03
CA ILE A 80 4.52 8.28 -0.28
C ILE A 80 4.30 9.26 -1.45
N GLN A 81 4.85 10.47 -1.37
CA GLN A 81 4.74 11.48 -2.42
C GLN A 81 5.33 11.00 -3.76
N LYS A 82 6.52 10.39 -3.71
CA LYS A 82 7.19 9.87 -4.90
C LYS A 82 6.40 8.74 -5.56
N ILE A 83 5.95 7.76 -4.76
CA ILE A 83 5.15 6.63 -5.25
C ILE A 83 3.82 7.14 -5.83
N MET A 84 3.17 8.11 -5.16
CA MET A 84 1.94 8.71 -5.65
C MET A 84 2.13 9.40 -7.00
N ALA A 85 3.23 10.15 -7.18
CA ALA A 85 3.55 10.79 -8.46
C ALA A 85 3.83 9.74 -9.55
N GLU A 86 4.57 8.70 -9.21
CA GLU A 86 4.93 7.63 -10.14
C GLU A 86 3.70 6.83 -10.57
N ILE A 87 2.85 6.38 -9.64
CA ILE A 87 1.66 5.58 -9.97
C ILE A 87 0.64 6.38 -10.78
N LYS A 88 0.49 7.68 -10.54
CA LYS A 88 -0.38 8.54 -11.36
C LYS A 88 0.01 8.55 -12.84
N SER A 89 1.27 8.29 -13.17
CA SER A 89 1.70 8.18 -14.57
C SER A 89 1.23 6.89 -15.27
N TYR A 90 0.78 5.90 -14.50
CA TYR A 90 0.34 4.58 -14.99
C TYR A 90 -1.18 4.38 -14.99
N GLN A 91 -1.95 5.37 -14.50
CA GLN A 91 -3.42 5.43 -14.49
C GLN A 91 -3.91 6.17 -15.74
#